data_AF-A0A2X2TPU8-F1
#
_entry.id   AF-A0A2X2TPU8-F1
#
_cell.length_a   1.000
_cell.length_b   1.000
_cell.length_c   1.000
_cell.angle_alpha   90.00
_cell.angle_beta   90.00
_cell.angle_gamma   90.00
#
_symmetry.space_group_name_H-M   'P 1'
#
loop_
_entity.id
_entity.type
_entity.pdbx_description
1 polymer ?
#
loop_
_entity_poly.entity_id
_entity_poly.type
_entity_poly.pdbx_seq_one_letter_code
_entity_poly.pdbx_strand_id
1 'polypeptide(L)' 'MYAIAFDLIVSELKKHYKDPYHNAYAEIRKVLKQNNFYWIQGSTYATEGDLRTLFRAIQSLKNIKWFCLQ' A
#
# COMPACT_ATOMS: atom_id res chain seq x y z
N MET A 1 9.73 6.74 -14.11
CA MET A 1 9.65 5.51 -13.31
C MET A 1 9.76 5.85 -11.83
N TYR A 2 8.83 5.36 -11.03
CA TYR A 2 8.82 5.53 -9.56
C TYR A 2 8.56 4.19 -8.89
N ALA A 3 8.95 4.07 -7.63
CA ALA A 3 8.68 2.89 -6.80
C ALA A 3 8.14 3.29 -5.43
N ILE A 4 7.30 2.42 -4.87
CA ILE A 4 6.83 2.48 -3.48
C ILE A 4 7.31 1.19 -2.81
N ALA A 5 8.03 1.35 -1.71
CA ALA A 5 8.35 0.29 -0.77
C ALA A 5 7.83 0.68 0.61
N PHE A 6 7.32 -0.27 1.38
CA PHE A 6 6.77 -0.02 2.71
C PHE A 6 7.02 -1.20 3.66
N ASP A 7 6.93 -0.91 4.95
CA ASP A 7 6.88 -1.90 6.02
C ASP A 7 5.69 -1.59 6.95
N LEU A 8 5.12 -2.63 7.57
CA LEU A 8 3.99 -2.52 8.48
C LEU A 8 4.39 -2.96 9.88
N ILE A 9 4.07 -2.14 10.88
CA ILE A 9 4.25 -2.52 12.29
C ILE A 9 3.19 -3.57 12.64
N VAL A 10 3.60 -4.84 12.75
CA VAL A 10 2.68 -5.99 12.96
C VAL A 10 1.83 -5.82 14.22
N SER A 11 2.37 -5.26 15.30
CA SER A 11 1.61 -5.02 16.53
C SER A 11 0.46 -4.04 16.33
N GLU A 12 0.65 -2.99 15.54
CA GLU A 12 -0.40 -2.02 15.21
C GLU A 12 -1.38 -2.60 14.18
N LEU A 13 -0.87 -3.36 13.21
CA LEU A 13 -1.71 -4.03 12.24
C LEU A 13 -2.71 -4.97 12.91
N LYS A 14 -2.28 -5.77 13.90
CA LYS A 14 -3.18 -6.63 14.68
C LYS A 14 -4.25 -5.86 15.46
N LYS A 15 -3.92 -4.68 15.99
CA LYS A 15 -4.86 -3.82 16.73
C LYS A 15 -5.90 -3.17 15.81
N HIS A 16 -5.46 -2.64 14.67
CA HIS A 16 -6.28 -1.77 13.81
C HIS A 16 -6.93 -2.49 12.62
N TYR A 17 -6.31 -3.55 12.11
CA TYR A 17 -6.85 -4.38 11.01
C TYR A 17 -7.59 -5.63 11.49
N LYS A 18 -7.15 -6.19 12.64
CA LYS A 18 -7.59 -7.48 13.22
C LYS A 18 -7.09 -8.71 12.45
N ASP A 19 -7.32 -9.90 13.02
CA ASP A 19 -6.91 -11.16 12.42
C ASP A 19 -7.96 -11.69 11.42
N PRO A 20 -7.54 -12.26 10.27
CA PRO A 20 -6.14 -12.48 9.88
C PRO A 20 -5.50 -11.26 9.17
N TYR A 21 -4.38 -10.77 9.70
CA TYR A 21 -3.68 -9.58 9.20
C TYR A 21 -3.03 -9.74 7.82
N HIS A 22 -2.90 -10.96 7.30
CA HIS A 22 -2.30 -11.19 5.98
C HIS A 22 -3.10 -10.52 4.84
N ASN A 23 -4.41 -10.30 5.05
CA ASN A 23 -5.27 -9.65 4.06
C ASN A 23 -4.90 -8.17 3.85
N ALA A 24 -4.21 -7.55 4.81
CA ALA A 24 -3.71 -6.17 4.71
C ALA A 24 -2.79 -5.99 3.49
N TYR A 25 -1.86 -6.92 3.26
CA TYR A 25 -0.96 -6.88 2.12
C TYR A 25 -1.69 -7.08 0.79
N ALA A 26 -2.74 -7.92 0.77
CA ALA A 26 -3.59 -8.10 -0.40
C ALA A 26 -4.40 -6.84 -0.73
N GLU A 27 -4.90 -6.14 0.27
CA GLU A 27 -5.61 -4.86 0.12
C GLU A 27 -4.69 -3.77 -0.43
N ILE A 28 -3.49 -3.63 0.14
CA ILE A 28 -2.46 -2.69 -0.39
C ILE A 28 -2.12 -3.03 -1.84
N ARG A 29 -1.88 -4.31 -2.16
CA ARG A 29 -1.61 -4.77 -3.53
C ARG A 29 -2.73 -4.37 -4.49
N LYS A 30 -3.99 -4.51 -4.07
CA LYS A 30 -5.16 -4.13 -4.87
C LYS A 30 -5.20 -2.63 -5.12
N VAL A 31 -5.00 -1.81 -4.09
CA VAL A 31 -4.99 -0.34 -4.20
C VAL A 31 -3.86 0.14 -5.11
N LEU A 32 -2.66 -0.42 -4.96
CA LEU A 32 -1.52 -0.08 -5.82
C LEU A 32 -1.76 -0.49 -7.27
N LYS A 33 -2.31 -1.70 -7.51
CA LYS A 33 -2.69 -2.14 -8.86
C LYS A 33 -3.72 -1.21 -9.52
N GLN A 34 -4.70 -0.73 -8.77
CA GLN A 34 -5.69 0.26 -9.24
C GLN A 34 -5.08 1.62 -9.59
N ASN A 35 -3.91 1.93 -9.03
CA ASN A 35 -3.15 3.16 -9.30
C ASN A 35 -2.00 2.95 -10.30
N ASN A 36 -2.06 1.92 -11.16
CA ASN A 36 -1.04 1.60 -12.17
C ASN A 36 0.35 1.27 -11.62
N PHE A 37 0.40 0.67 -10.42
CA PHE A 37 1.61 0.05 -9.90
C PHE A 37 1.59 -1.47 -10.09
N TYR A 38 2.72 -2.04 -10.52
CA TYR A 38 2.94 -3.48 -10.59
C TYR A 38 3.85 -3.95 -9.45
N TRP A 39 3.65 -5.19 -9.01
CA TRP A 39 4.45 -5.80 -7.96
C TRP A 39 5.79 -6.29 -8.52
N ILE A 40 6.88 -6.02 -7.80
CA ILE A 40 8.22 -6.56 -8.13
C ILE A 40 8.53 -7.74 -7.21
N GLN A 41 8.76 -7.45 -5.93
CA GLN A 41 9.10 -8.44 -4.91
C GLN A 41 8.83 -7.88 -3.50
N GLY A 42 8.40 -8.75 -2.58
CA GLY A 42 8.11 -8.36 -1.20
C GLY A 42 7.07 -7.24 -1.14
N SER A 43 7.35 -6.20 -0.36
CA SER A 43 6.51 -4.99 -0.25
C SER A 43 6.86 -3.89 -1.25
N THR A 44 7.50 -4.25 -2.38
CA THR A 44 7.98 -3.28 -3.39
C THR A 44 7.13 -3.32 -4.65
N TYR A 45 6.71 -2.13 -5.10
CA TYR A 45 5.88 -1.91 -6.27
C TYR A 45 6.45 -0.78 -7.13
N ALA A 46 6.33 -0.87 -8.44
CA ALA A 46 6.83 0.13 -9.38
C ALA A 46 5.77 0.58 -10.39
N THR A 47 6.01 1.75 -10.99
CA THR A 47 5.18 2.31 -12.06
C THR A 47 6.06 3.02 -13.08
N GLU A 48 5.65 2.93 -14.35
CA GLU A 48 6.18 3.76 -15.44
C GLU A 48 5.53 5.14 -15.49
N GLY A 49 4.56 5.41 -14.61
CA GLY A 49 3.88 6.70 -14.52
C GLY A 49 4.76 7.86 -14.02
N ASP A 50 4.16 9.04 -14.00
CA ASP A 50 4.77 10.28 -13.55
C ASP A 50 4.51 10.55 -12.05
N LEU A 51 4.87 11.75 -11.59
CA LEU A 51 4.66 12.18 -10.21
C LEU A 51 3.17 12.24 -9.82
N ARG A 52 2.26 12.49 -10.79
CA ARG A 52 0.81 12.49 -10.54
C ARG A 52 0.32 11.08 -10.23
N THR A 53 0.81 10.06 -10.93
CA THR A 53 0.53 8.65 -10.62
C THR A 53 1.02 8.28 -9.22
N LEU A 54 2.25 8.66 -8.87
CA LEU A 54 2.79 8.43 -7.53
C LEU A 54 1.92 9.10 -6.44
N PHE A 55 1.58 10.38 -6.62
CA PHE A 55 0.80 11.12 -5.64
C PHE A 55 -0.61 10.52 -5.45
N ARG A 56 -1.28 10.12 -6.54
CA ARG A 56 -2.60 9.45 -6.46
C ARG A 56 -2.55 8.13 -5.71
N ALA A 57 -1.49 7.34 -5.90
CA ALA A 57 -1.29 6.10 -5.15
C ALA A 57 -1.12 6.37 -3.65
N ILE A 58 -0.30 7.35 -3.27
CA ILE A 58 -0.11 7.74 -1.86
C ILE A 58 -1.43 8.21 -1.23
N GLN A 59 -2.20 9.05 -1.92
CA GLN A 59 -3.53 9.48 -1.43
C GLN A 59 -4.48 8.29 -1.27
N SER A 60 -4.47 7.35 -2.21
CA SER A 60 -5.31 6.14 -2.14
C SER A 60 -4.93 5.25 -0.96
N LEU A 61 -3.64 5.06 -0.69
CA LEU A 61 -3.13 4.33 0.47
C LEU A 61 -3.52 5.01 1.79
N LYS A 62 -3.37 6.33 1.88
CA LYS A 62 -3.75 7.12 3.06
C LYS A 62 -5.23 6.97 3.43
N ASN A 63 -6.10 6.76 2.45
CA ASN A 63 -7.54 6.60 2.67
C ASN A 63 -7.94 5.22 3.21
N ILE A 64 -7.00 4.27 3.28
CA ILE A 64 -7.23 2.97 3.91
C ILE A 64 -7.27 3.19 5.43
N LYS A 65 -8.43 2.96 6.06
CA LYS A 65 -8.70 3.32 7.47
C LYS A 65 -7.66 2.82 8.49
N TRP A 66 -7.06 1.67 8.24
CA TRP A 66 -6.09 1.03 9.15
C TRP A 66 -4.63 1.34 8.79
N PHE A 67 -4.37 1.93 7.62
CA PHE A 67 -3.02 2.07 7.07
C PHE A 67 -2.28 3.31 7.60
N CYS A 68 -2.98 4.43 7.75
CA CYS A 68 -2.45 5.61 8.43
C CYS A 68 -3.20 5.80 9.75
N LEU A 69 -2.50 5.62 10.87
CA LEU A 69 -3.03 5.98 12.18
C LEU A 69 -3.20 7.51 12.24
N GLN A 70 -4.36 7.97 12.71
CA GLN A 70 -4.60 9.37 13.05
C GLN A 70 -4.07 9.69 14.43
#